data_AF-A0A6P7H7Q6-F1
#
_entry.id   AF-A0A6P7H7Q6-F1
#
_cell.length_a   1.000
_cell.length_b   1.000
_cell.length_c   1.000
_cell.angle_alpha   90.00
_cell.angle_beta   90.00
_cell.angle_gamma   90.00
#
_symmetry.space_group_name_H-M   'P 1'
#
loop_
_entity.id
_entity.type
_entity.pdbx_description
1 polymer ?
#
loop_
_entity_poly.entity_id
_entity_poly.type
_entity_poly.pdbx_seq_one_letter_code
_entity_poly.pdbx_strand_id
1 'polypeptide(L)'
;MLSVAFLLFCVISKIGALPQTITSDYFELSVVHFNDFHARFEQTSPDGNSCKNETECIGGFSRLYSKINSLLEEKPKSVLLNAGDNYQGTLYYTVGHWNITQEFMNKLPIDAE
;
A
#
# COMPACT_ATOMS: atom_id res chain seq x y z
N MET A 1 59.35 -39.06 39.68
CA MET A 1 58.34 -38.35 40.50
C MET A 1 58.14 -36.96 39.90
N LEU A 2 56.87 -36.66 39.59
CA LEU A 2 56.25 -35.46 38.99
C LEU A 2 57.13 -34.24 38.60
N SER A 3 57.06 -33.83 37.34
CA SER A 3 57.04 -32.40 36.97
C SER A 3 56.32 -32.17 35.64
N VAL A 4 55.12 -31.62 35.76
CA VAL A 4 54.32 -30.79 34.84
C VAL A 4 54.81 -30.72 33.38
N ALA A 5 54.21 -31.53 32.50
CA ALA A 5 54.30 -31.36 31.05
C ALA A 5 53.11 -30.53 30.55
N PHE A 6 53.23 -29.20 30.65
CA PHE A 6 52.36 -28.25 29.98
C PHE A 6 53.09 -27.76 28.72
N LEU A 7 53.03 -28.53 27.64
CA LEU A 7 53.51 -28.08 26.33
C LEU A 7 52.50 -28.48 25.25
N LEU A 8 51.66 -27.49 24.93
CA LEU A 8 51.17 -27.17 23.59
C LEU A 8 50.66 -28.36 22.75
N PHE A 9 49.46 -28.85 23.07
CA PHE A 9 48.61 -29.43 22.02
C PHE A 9 47.83 -28.28 21.37
N CYS A 10 48.41 -27.68 20.32
CA CYS A 10 47.67 -26.86 19.37
C CYS A 10 46.63 -27.74 18.67
N VAL A 11 45.49 -27.98 19.34
CA VAL A 11 44.28 -28.39 18.63
C VAL A 11 43.81 -27.12 17.92
N ILE A 12 44.25 -26.97 16.67
CA ILE A 12 43.63 -26.05 15.72
C ILE A 12 42.20 -26.59 15.54
N SER A 13 41.29 -26.19 16.43
CA SER A 13 39.88 -26.22 16.12
C SER A 13 39.73 -25.27 14.94
N LYS A 14 39.74 -25.81 13.73
CA LYS A 14 39.06 -25.18 12.62
C LYS A 14 37.58 -25.19 13.01
N ILE A 15 37.19 -24.19 13.79
CA ILE A 15 35.82 -23.71 13.81
C ILE A 15 35.65 -23.16 12.40
N GLY A 16 35.34 -24.05 11.46
CA GLY A 16 34.74 -23.65 10.21
C GLY A 16 33.50 -22.90 10.63
N ALA A 17 33.54 -21.57 10.53
CA ALA A 17 32.35 -20.77 10.55
C ALA A 17 31.46 -21.39 9.45
N LEU A 18 30.44 -22.13 9.86
CA LEU A 18 29.33 -22.45 8.98
C LEU A 18 28.92 -21.11 8.39
N PRO A 19 28.91 -20.94 7.06
CA PRO A 19 28.29 -19.77 6.48
C PRO A 19 26.84 -19.82 6.95
N GLN A 20 26.48 -18.98 7.91
CA GLN A 20 25.08 -18.63 8.12
C GLN A 20 24.71 -17.90 6.84
N THR A 21 24.17 -18.64 5.88
CA THR A 21 23.33 -18.05 4.85
C THR A 21 22.19 -17.41 5.62
N ILE A 22 22.31 -16.10 5.85
CA ILE A 22 21.18 -15.28 6.26
C ILE A 22 20.25 -15.30 5.05
N THR A 23 19.36 -16.28 5.00
CA THR A 23 18.16 -16.19 4.16
C THR A 23 17.31 -15.16 4.86
N SER A 24 17.50 -13.89 4.52
CA SER A 24 16.57 -12.85 4.91
C SER A 24 15.25 -13.17 4.22
N ASP A 25 14.33 -13.80 4.94
CA ASP A 25 12.99 -14.04 4.46
C ASP A 25 12.29 -12.67 4.45
N TYR A 26 12.30 -12.02 3.28
CA TYR A 26 11.64 -10.73 3.12
C TYR A 26 10.13 -10.93 3.09
N PHE A 27 9.40 -10.09 3.81
CA PHE A 27 7.96 -10.03 3.72
C PHE A 27 7.54 -9.15 2.54
N GLU A 28 6.91 -9.74 1.52
CA GLU A 28 6.27 -8.97 0.44
C GLU A 28 4.98 -8.34 0.96
N LEU A 29 4.94 -7.01 1.01
CA LEU A 29 3.73 -6.24 1.30
C LEU A 29 3.21 -5.60 0.02
N SER A 30 1.95 -5.88 -0.31
CA SER A 30 1.24 -5.16 -1.37
C SER A 30 0.43 -4.03 -0.75
N VAL A 31 0.59 -2.81 -1.26
CA VAL A 31 -0.15 -1.63 -0.79
C VAL A 31 -0.97 -1.11 -1.97
N VAL A 32 -2.29 -1.09 -1.82
CA VAL A 32 -3.20 -0.37 -2.72
C VAL A 32 -3.49 0.96 -2.05
N HIS A 33 -3.29 2.08 -2.74
CA HIS A 33 -3.56 3.37 -2.13
C HIS A 33 -4.11 4.40 -3.12
N PHE A 34 -4.81 5.39 -2.58
CA PHE A 34 -5.23 6.60 -3.27
C PHE A 34 -5.19 7.79 -2.30
N ASN A 35 -5.23 9.01 -2.85
CA ASN A 35 -5.14 10.25 -2.09
C ASN A 35 -5.83 11.38 -2.86
N ASP A 36 -6.05 12.51 -2.19
CA ASP A 36 -6.41 13.79 -2.80
C ASP A 36 -7.61 13.66 -3.75
N PHE A 37 -8.61 12.88 -3.33
CA PHE A 37 -9.76 12.57 -4.17
C PHE A 37 -10.60 13.82 -4.46
N HIS A 38 -10.57 14.83 -3.58
CA HIS A 38 -11.14 16.17 -3.80
C HIS A 38 -12.59 16.15 -4.30
N ALA A 39 -13.42 15.27 -3.74
CA ALA A 39 -14.80 15.07 -4.14
C ALA A 39 -15.01 14.80 -5.65
N ARG A 40 -14.07 14.15 -6.33
CA ARG A 40 -14.15 13.80 -7.76
C ARG A 40 -14.92 12.49 -7.99
N PHE A 41 -16.19 12.46 -7.58
CA PHE A 41 -17.06 11.28 -7.73
C PHE A 41 -17.32 10.92 -9.19
N GLU A 42 -17.44 11.93 -10.06
CA GLU A 42 -17.49 11.75 -11.51
C GLU A 42 -16.09 11.69 -12.12
N GLN A 43 -16.02 11.11 -13.32
CA GLN A 43 -14.83 11.17 -14.14
C GLN A 43 -14.46 12.62 -14.53
N THR A 44 -13.18 12.87 -14.71
CA THR A 44 -12.64 14.19 -15.08
C THR A 44 -11.95 14.13 -16.43
N SER A 45 -11.71 15.29 -17.04
CA SER A 45 -10.68 15.37 -18.08
C SER A 45 -9.29 15.11 -17.49
N PRO A 46 -8.25 14.87 -18.31
CA PRO A 46 -6.88 14.72 -17.83
C PRO A 46 -6.37 15.92 -17.01
N ASP A 47 -6.86 17.13 -17.32
CA ASP A 47 -6.51 18.36 -16.60
C ASP A 47 -7.32 18.56 -15.30
N GLY A 48 -8.18 17.61 -14.93
CA GLY A 48 -8.98 17.67 -13.72
C GLY A 48 -10.23 18.57 -13.82
N ASN A 49 -10.67 18.93 -15.03
CA ASN A 49 -11.93 19.65 -15.25
C ASN A 49 -13.11 18.66 -15.38
N SER A 50 -14.34 19.19 -15.42
CA SER A 50 -15.52 18.36 -15.75
C SER A 50 -15.32 17.67 -17.10
N CYS A 51 -15.52 16.36 -17.16
CA CYS A 51 -15.40 15.66 -18.43
C CYS A 51 -16.64 15.89 -19.30
N LYS A 52 -16.58 16.87 -20.22
CA LYS A 52 -17.66 17.20 -21.16
C LYS A 52 -17.09 17.26 -22.57
N ASN A 53 -17.64 16.44 -23.47
CA ASN A 53 -17.22 16.39 -24.89
C ASN A 53 -15.74 16.02 -25.11
N GLU A 54 -15.07 15.49 -24.10
CA GLU A 54 -13.70 14.97 -24.24
C GLU A 54 -13.73 13.55 -24.80
N THR A 55 -12.74 13.23 -25.64
CA THR A 55 -12.54 11.88 -26.14
C THR A 55 -12.01 10.94 -25.07
N GLU A 56 -11.41 11.47 -24.00
CA GLU A 56 -10.84 10.69 -22.91
C GLU A 56 -11.19 11.27 -21.53
N CYS A 57 -11.88 10.47 -20.71
CA CYS A 57 -12.19 10.79 -19.32
C CYS A 57 -11.48 9.82 -18.38
N ILE A 58 -10.86 10.34 -17.33
CA ILE A 58 -10.08 9.59 -16.34
C ILE A 58 -10.73 9.64 -14.94
N GLY A 59 -10.25 8.81 -14.02
CA GLY A 59 -10.68 8.83 -12.62
C GLY A 59 -12.17 8.53 -12.39
N GLY A 60 -12.76 9.20 -11.40
CA GLY A 60 -14.14 8.95 -10.95
C GLY A 60 -14.25 7.76 -10.01
N PHE A 61 -15.20 7.83 -9.06
CA PHE A 61 -15.34 6.82 -8.01
C PHE A 61 -15.62 5.42 -8.57
N SER A 62 -16.49 5.30 -9.58
CA SER A 62 -16.85 3.99 -10.13
C SER A 62 -15.66 3.23 -10.72
N ARG A 63 -14.73 3.94 -11.38
CA ARG A 63 -13.52 3.34 -11.96
C ARG A 63 -12.51 3.00 -10.86
N LEU A 64 -12.34 3.90 -9.89
CA LEU A 64 -11.51 3.67 -8.71
C LEU A 64 -11.99 2.41 -7.96
N TYR A 65 -13.29 2.33 -7.66
CA TYR A 65 -13.92 1.20 -6.98
C TYR A 65 -13.69 -0.12 -7.72
N SER A 66 -13.95 -0.15 -9.02
CA SER A 66 -13.74 -1.34 -9.84
C SER A 66 -12.28 -1.79 -9.80
N LYS A 67 -11.33 -0.85 -9.96
CA LYS A 67 -9.92 -1.20 -9.98
C LYS A 67 -9.41 -1.65 -8.61
N ILE A 68 -9.83 -1.00 -7.52
CA ILE A 68 -9.47 -1.43 -6.17
C ILE A 68 -9.94 -2.86 -5.93
N ASN A 69 -11.21 -3.19 -6.21
CA ASN A 69 -11.71 -4.55 -5.99
C ASN A 69 -10.94 -5.59 -6.82
N SER A 70 -10.64 -5.32 -8.08
CA SER A 70 -9.78 -6.19 -8.90
C SER A 70 -8.40 -6.38 -8.29
N LEU A 71 -7.77 -5.33 -7.74
CA LEU A 71 -6.47 -5.44 -7.09
C LEU A 71 -6.53 -6.23 -5.77
N LEU A 72 -7.60 -6.06 -4.99
CA LEU A 72 -7.81 -6.82 -3.76
C LEU A 72 -8.06 -8.31 -4.04
N GLU A 73 -8.73 -8.64 -5.13
CA GLU A 73 -8.88 -10.01 -5.62
C GLU A 73 -7.55 -10.62 -6.09
N GLU A 74 -6.76 -9.85 -6.84
CA GLU A 74 -5.42 -10.27 -7.32
C GLU A 74 -4.40 -10.42 -6.17
N LYS A 75 -4.51 -9.58 -5.13
CA LYS A 75 -3.62 -9.56 -3.96
C LYS A 75 -4.44 -9.57 -2.67
N PRO A 76 -4.98 -10.73 -2.24
CA PRO A 76 -5.86 -10.83 -1.07
C PRO A 76 -5.26 -10.46 0.29
N LYS A 77 -3.93 -10.31 0.38
CA LYS A 77 -3.20 -9.87 1.59
C LYS A 77 -2.66 -8.44 1.48
N SER A 78 -3.14 -7.68 0.50
CA SER A 78 -2.79 -6.27 0.38
C SER A 78 -3.46 -5.45 1.48
N VAL A 79 -2.88 -4.29 1.78
CA VAL A 79 -3.53 -3.25 2.60
C VAL A 79 -4.05 -2.15 1.68
N LEU A 80 -5.29 -1.70 1.91
CA LEU A 80 -5.92 -0.59 1.22
C LEU A 80 -5.86 0.67 2.08
N LEU A 81 -5.13 1.67 1.60
CA LEU A 81 -4.93 2.94 2.31
C LEU A 81 -5.52 4.11 1.54
N ASN A 82 -6.12 5.04 2.27
CA ASN A 82 -6.53 6.35 1.77
C ASN A 82 -5.71 7.41 2.49
N ALA A 83 -5.01 8.31 1.79
CA ALA A 83 -4.14 9.29 2.46
C ALA A 83 -4.83 10.62 2.80
N GLY A 84 -6.16 10.69 2.65
CA GLY A 84 -6.95 11.87 2.99
C GLY A 84 -7.25 12.79 1.80
N ASP A 85 -7.69 14.01 2.11
CA ASP A 85 -8.16 15.02 1.15
C ASP A 85 -9.28 14.54 0.20
N ASN A 86 -10.17 13.70 0.76
CA ASN A 86 -11.38 13.23 0.07
C ASN A 86 -12.50 14.27 -0.02
N TYR A 87 -12.49 15.22 0.92
CA TYR A 87 -13.42 16.34 0.99
C TYR A 87 -13.01 17.44 0.01
N GLN A 88 -13.84 18.48 -0.12
CA GLN A 88 -13.59 19.74 -0.87
C GLN A 88 -12.93 19.61 -2.27
N GLY A 89 -13.66 20.00 -3.31
CA GLY A 89 -13.06 20.15 -4.66
C GLY A 89 -14.05 20.22 -5.81
N THR A 90 -15.27 19.70 -5.63
CA THR A 90 -16.35 19.81 -6.63
C THR A 90 -17.67 20.20 -5.96
N LEU A 91 -18.72 20.46 -6.78
CA LEU A 91 -20.07 20.76 -6.29
C LEU A 91 -20.64 19.64 -5.41
N TYR A 92 -20.15 18.40 -5.55
CA TYR A 92 -20.56 17.30 -4.68
C TYR A 92 -20.32 17.60 -3.21
N TYR A 93 -19.16 18.17 -2.84
CA TYR A 93 -18.92 18.53 -1.44
C TYR A 93 -19.67 19.80 -1.05
N THR A 94 -19.81 20.78 -1.94
CA THR A 94 -20.57 22.00 -1.64
C THR A 94 -22.03 21.71 -1.30
N VAL A 95 -22.65 20.71 -1.95
CA VAL A 95 -24.06 20.36 -1.75
C VAL A 95 -24.24 19.21 -0.75
N GLY A 96 -23.45 18.14 -0.89
CA GLY A 96 -23.57 16.92 -0.08
C GLY A 96 -22.69 16.90 1.16
N HIS A 97 -21.76 17.86 1.31
CA HIS A 97 -20.80 17.97 2.40
C HIS A 97 -20.12 16.63 2.72
N TRP A 98 -19.96 16.32 4.00
CA TRP A 98 -19.30 15.11 4.45
C TRP A 98 -20.10 13.84 4.15
N ASN A 99 -21.42 13.94 4.02
CA ASN A 99 -22.31 12.78 3.92
C ASN A 99 -22.08 11.99 2.64
N ILE A 100 -21.97 12.67 1.49
CA ILE A 100 -21.71 12.00 0.22
C ILE A 100 -20.32 11.35 0.18
N THR A 101 -19.30 12.03 0.70
CA THR A 101 -17.95 11.46 0.80
C THR A 101 -17.95 10.19 1.64
N GLN A 102 -18.60 10.21 2.81
CA GLN A 102 -18.73 9.04 3.66
C GLN A 102 -19.53 7.91 3.00
N GLU A 103 -20.64 8.22 2.32
CA GLU A 103 -21.45 7.22 1.62
C GLU A 103 -20.64 6.43 0.58
N PHE A 104 -19.78 7.12 -0.17
CA PHE A 104 -18.95 6.48 -1.20
C PHE A 104 -17.71 5.80 -0.61
N MET A 105 -16.96 6.45 0.29
CA MET A 105 -15.75 5.86 0.87
C MET A 105 -16.05 4.60 1.68
N ASN A 106 -17.20 4.54 2.36
CA ASN A 106 -17.64 3.34 3.09
C ASN A 106 -18.00 2.14 2.20
N LYS A 107 -18.04 2.30 0.86
CA LYS A 107 -18.20 1.16 -0.06
C LYS A 107 -16.89 0.40 -0.26
N LEU A 108 -15.76 1.02 0.04
CA LEU A 108 -14.44 0.40 -0.04
C LEU A 108 -14.03 -0.14 1.34
N PRO A 109 -13.42 -1.33 1.42
CA PRO A 109 -12.91 -1.88 2.67
C PRO A 109 -11.55 -1.23 3.01
N ILE A 110 -11.54 0.09 3.23
CA ILE A 110 -10.32 0.85 3.54
C ILE A 110 -9.81 0.44 4.93
N ASP A 111 -8.54 0.04 5.03
CA ASP A 111 -7.92 -0.37 6.29
C ASP A 111 -7.58 0.84 7.17
N ALA A 112 -7.15 1.94 6.56
CA ALA A 112 -6.89 3.21 7.22
C ALA A 112 -7.07 4.39 6.26
N GLU A 113 -7.62 5.47 6.81
CA GLU A 113 -7.79 6.79 6.19
C GLU A 113 -7.29 7.89 7.15
#